data_AF-X1RL46-F1
#
_entry.id   AF-X1RL46-F1
#
_cell.length_a   1.000
_cell.length_b   1.000
_cell.length_c   1.000
_cell.angle_alpha   90.00
_cell.angle_beta   90.00
_cell.angle_gamma   90.00
#
_symmetry.space_group_name_H-M   'P 1'
#
loop_
_entity.id
_entity.type
_entity.pdbx_description
1 polymer ?
#
loop_
_entity_poly.entity_id
_entity_poly.type
_entity_poly.pdbx_seq_one_letter_code
_entity_poly.pdbx_strand_id
1 'polypeptide(L)'
;DDIDLVVFRENTEGLYSGVEFHPLPKEVMDSLLENHPKMKRFKEIPLEDIALSCRIFTRKACQSIVRQAFEYAKKFKRNSVTVIEKPNVIRETSGLMIREARKIAQEYPGIELWETNVDAMCMWLVKNPQNYSVLV
;
A
#
# COMPACT_ATOMS: atom_id res chain seq x y z
N ASP A 1 -18.34 1.21 23.80
CA ASP A 1 -17.59 0.44 22.81
C ASP A 1 -16.17 0.22 23.30
N ASP A 2 -15.66 -0.99 23.12
CA ASP A 2 -14.34 -1.50 23.52
C ASP A 2 -13.33 -1.52 22.35
N ILE A 3 -13.57 -0.68 21.33
CA ILE A 3 -12.72 -0.54 20.15
C ILE A 3 -11.48 0.28 20.51
N ASP A 4 -10.30 -0.32 20.41
CA ASP A 4 -9.02 0.35 20.64
C ASP A 4 -8.01 -0.06 19.55
N LEU A 5 -7.90 0.79 18.53
CA LEU A 5 -7.06 0.58 17.36
C LEU A 5 -6.31 1.84 16.97
N VAL A 6 -5.13 1.66 16.35
CA VAL A 6 -4.25 2.75 15.93
C VAL A 6 -3.86 2.55 14.48
N VAL A 7 -3.99 3.60 13.67
CA VAL A 7 -3.69 3.56 12.23
C VAL A 7 -2.41 4.33 11.94
N PHE A 8 -1.45 3.67 11.32
CA PHE A 8 -0.23 4.22 10.77
C PHE A 8 -0.37 4.33 9.25
N ARG A 9 -0.75 5.51 8.79
CA ARG A 9 -0.93 5.77 7.36
C ARG A 9 0.34 6.39 6.78
N GLU A 10 0.95 5.73 5.79
CA GLU A 10 1.98 6.35 4.94
C GLU A 10 1.37 7.56 4.22
N ASN A 11 2.03 8.72 4.27
CA ASN A 11 1.46 10.00 3.86
C ASN A 11 2.41 10.86 3.00
N THR A 12 3.44 10.26 2.42
CA THR A 12 4.44 10.96 1.60
C THR A 12 4.60 10.40 0.20
N GLU A 13 4.18 9.16 -0.06
CA GLU A 13 4.30 8.49 -1.35
C GLU A 13 2.94 7.96 -1.85
N GLY A 14 2.96 6.95 -2.74
CA GLY A 14 1.76 6.39 -3.34
C GLY A 14 1.12 7.30 -4.37
N LEU A 15 -0.21 7.32 -4.37
CA LEU A 15 -0.97 8.22 -5.26
C LEU A 15 -0.87 9.68 -4.80
N TYR A 16 -0.51 9.93 -3.54
CA TYR A 16 -0.29 11.27 -3.01
C TYR A 16 0.99 11.93 -3.53
N SER A 17 1.84 11.19 -4.25
CA SER A 17 3.02 11.76 -4.91
C SER A 17 2.68 12.78 -6.00
N GLY A 18 1.44 12.81 -6.50
CA GLY A 18 0.98 13.78 -7.49
C GLY A 18 1.64 13.64 -8.86
N VAL A 19 2.29 12.51 -9.13
CA VAL A 19 2.86 12.21 -10.46
C VAL A 19 1.71 11.75 -11.36
N GLU A 20 1.10 12.72 -12.02
CA GLU A 20 -0.11 12.56 -12.83
C GLU A 20 -0.02 13.32 -14.16
N PHE A 21 -0.76 12.86 -15.15
CA PHE A 21 -0.77 13.42 -16.51
C PHE A 21 -2.19 13.47 -17.08
N HIS A 22 -2.59 14.65 -17.58
CA HIS A 22 -3.76 14.84 -18.43
C HIS A 22 -3.64 16.16 -19.22
N PRO A 23 -3.71 16.16 -20.57
CA PRO A 23 -3.71 14.98 -21.43
C PRO A 23 -2.41 14.17 -21.26
N LEU A 24 -2.40 12.90 -21.66
CA LEU A 24 -1.20 12.07 -21.55
C LEU A 24 -0.12 12.54 -22.54
N PRO A 25 1.09 12.94 -22.11
CA PRO A 25 2.15 13.30 -23.03
C PRO A 25 2.54 12.14 -23.95
N LYS A 26 2.82 12.44 -25.22
CA LYS A 26 3.14 11.43 -26.23
C LYS A 26 4.39 10.62 -25.84
N GLU A 27 5.40 11.27 -25.27
CA GLU A 27 6.65 10.64 -24.85
C GLU A 27 6.41 9.61 -23.73
N VAL A 28 5.48 9.93 -22.81
CA VAL A 28 5.08 9.00 -21.73
C VAL A 28 4.30 7.83 -22.32
N MET A 29 3.37 8.09 -23.25
CA MET A 29 2.62 7.06 -23.95
C MET A 29 3.53 6.08 -24.70
N ASP A 30 4.47 6.62 -25.49
CA ASP A 30 5.42 5.84 -26.28
C ASP A 30 6.28 4.95 -25.38
N SER A 31 6.80 5.51 -24.28
CA SER A 31 7.58 4.75 -23.30
C SER A 31 6.75 3.63 -22.66
N LEU A 32 5.50 3.88 -22.27
CA LEU A 32 4.62 2.86 -21.69
C LEU A 32 4.27 1.75 -22.71
N LEU A 33 4.07 2.10 -23.98
CA LEU A 33 3.82 1.14 -25.06
C LEU A 33 5.03 0.23 -25.32
N GLU A 34 6.24 0.80 -25.27
CA GLU A 34 7.50 0.05 -25.43
C GLU A 34 7.75 -0.88 -24.24
N ASN A 35 7.52 -0.39 -23.01
CA ASN A 35 7.97 -1.07 -21.79
C ASN A 35 6.89 -1.94 -21.12
N HIS A 36 5.61 -1.80 -21.46
CA HIS A 36 4.55 -2.53 -20.74
C HIS A 36 3.46 -3.13 -21.66
N PRO A 37 3.32 -4.47 -21.72
CA PRO A 37 2.43 -5.13 -22.69
C PRO A 37 0.96 -4.79 -22.49
N LYS A 38 0.52 -4.45 -21.26
CA LYS A 38 -0.86 -4.03 -21.00
C LYS A 38 -1.19 -2.63 -21.52
N MET A 39 -0.19 -1.86 -21.98
CA MET A 39 -0.45 -0.54 -22.57
C MET A 39 -1.01 -0.65 -23.99
N LYS A 40 -0.79 -1.78 -24.69
CA LYS A 40 -1.26 -2.00 -26.07
C LYS A 40 -2.77 -1.78 -26.24
N ARG A 41 -3.59 -2.04 -25.22
CA ARG A 41 -5.05 -1.82 -25.26
C ARG A 41 -5.47 -0.35 -25.32
N PHE A 42 -4.56 0.57 -24.99
CA PHE A 42 -4.81 2.02 -25.01
C PHE A 42 -4.17 2.70 -26.23
N LYS A 43 -3.52 1.94 -27.14
CA LYS A 43 -2.73 2.47 -28.26
C LYS A 43 -3.51 3.39 -29.19
N GLU A 44 -4.78 3.07 -29.44
CA GLU A 44 -5.63 3.78 -30.41
C GLU A 44 -6.53 4.84 -29.74
N ILE A 45 -6.36 5.10 -28.44
CA ILE A 45 -7.15 6.09 -27.70
C ILE A 45 -6.49 7.47 -27.85
N PRO A 46 -7.24 8.53 -28.19
CA PRO A 46 -6.71 9.90 -28.22
C PRO A 46 -6.06 10.29 -26.89
N LEU A 47 -4.96 11.04 -26.94
CA LEU A 47 -4.18 11.39 -25.74
C LEU A 47 -4.97 12.30 -24.78
N GLU A 48 -5.88 13.12 -25.31
CA GLU A 48 -6.82 13.92 -24.53
C GLU A 48 -7.85 13.09 -23.77
N ASP A 49 -8.12 11.85 -24.18
CA ASP A 49 -9.06 10.94 -23.53
C ASP A 49 -8.36 10.04 -22.50
N ILE A 50 -7.08 10.26 -22.22
CA ILE A 50 -6.29 9.50 -21.25
C ILE A 50 -5.85 10.39 -20.10
N ALA A 51 -6.20 9.95 -18.88
CA ALA A 51 -5.61 10.44 -17.64
C ALA A 51 -4.78 9.31 -17.00
N LEU A 52 -3.57 9.62 -16.55
CA LEU A 52 -2.65 8.66 -15.94
C LEU A 52 -2.20 9.16 -14.57
N SER A 53 -2.36 8.33 -13.54
CA SER A 53 -1.81 8.56 -12.21
C SER A 53 -0.82 7.46 -11.84
N CYS A 54 0.35 7.83 -11.32
CA CYS A 54 1.38 6.89 -10.90
C CYS A 54 1.29 6.61 -9.40
N ARG A 55 1.12 5.34 -9.00
CA ARG A 55 1.34 4.91 -7.61
C ARG A 55 2.80 4.52 -7.45
N ILE A 56 3.56 5.30 -6.69
CA ILE A 56 5.01 5.11 -6.52
C ILE A 56 5.30 4.78 -5.06
N PHE A 57 5.95 3.64 -4.81
CA PHE A 57 6.36 3.20 -3.47
C PHE A 57 7.87 2.94 -3.48
N THR A 58 8.58 3.37 -2.45
CA THR A 58 9.99 3.06 -2.22
C THR A 58 10.16 2.09 -1.07
N ARG A 59 11.19 1.24 -1.15
CA ARG A 59 11.53 0.32 -0.05
C ARG A 59 11.71 1.06 1.28
N LYS A 60 12.36 2.22 1.24
CA LYS A 60 12.67 3.01 2.44
C LYS A 60 11.40 3.50 3.12
N ALA A 61 10.44 4.04 2.37
CA ALA A 61 9.17 4.50 2.92
C ALA A 61 8.36 3.33 3.49
N CYS A 62 8.23 2.22 2.74
CA CYS A 62 7.55 1.01 3.22
C CYS A 62 8.15 0.51 4.55
N GLN A 63 9.47 0.37 4.62
CA GLN A 63 10.14 -0.05 5.85
C GLN A 63 9.95 0.96 6.99
N SER A 64 9.99 2.26 6.70
CA SER A 64 9.86 3.31 7.70
C SER A 64 8.50 3.29 8.39
N ILE A 65 7.40 3.23 7.63
CA ILE A 65 6.05 3.26 8.22
C ILE A 65 5.76 1.96 9.00
N VAL A 66 6.13 0.81 8.44
CA VAL A 66 5.94 -0.49 9.12
C VAL A 66 6.77 -0.53 10.41
N ARG A 67 8.02 -0.07 10.37
CA ARG A 67 8.87 0.00 11.57
C ARG A 67 8.28 0.90 12.64
N GLN A 68 7.76 2.07 12.27
CA GLN A 68 7.09 2.97 13.22
C GLN A 68 5.88 2.30 13.90
N ALA A 69 5.10 1.52 13.14
CA ALA A 69 3.98 0.76 13.68
C ALA A 69 4.43 -0.35 14.64
N PHE A 70 5.49 -1.11 14.31
CA PHE A 70 6.05 -2.13 15.21
C PHE A 70 6.69 -1.54 16.47
N GLU A 71 7.40 -0.41 16.37
CA GLU A 71 7.94 0.30 17.54
C GLU A 71 6.82 0.81 18.45
N TYR A 72 5.74 1.33 17.86
CA TYR A 72 4.55 1.70 18.62
C TYR A 72 3.94 0.49 19.32
N ALA A 73 3.73 -0.62 18.58
CA ALA A 73 3.19 -1.84 19.13
C ALA A 73 4.03 -2.35 20.32
N LYS A 74 5.37 -2.37 20.17
CA LYS A 74 6.30 -2.75 21.24
C LYS A 74 6.19 -1.83 22.46
N LYS A 75 6.24 -0.52 22.25
CA LYS A 75 6.20 0.49 23.34
C LYS A 75 4.91 0.40 24.15
N PHE A 76 3.78 0.19 23.47
CA PHE A 76 2.45 0.15 24.09
C PHE A 76 1.93 -1.27 24.32
N LYS A 77 2.81 -2.28 24.21
CA LYS A 77 2.50 -3.70 24.45
C LYS A 77 1.28 -4.20 23.65
N ARG A 78 1.14 -3.73 22.41
CA ARG A 78 0.16 -4.26 21.44
C ARG A 78 0.64 -5.62 20.93
N ASN A 79 -0.31 -6.49 20.63
CA ASN A 79 -0.06 -7.89 20.26
C ASN A 79 0.16 -8.12 18.76
N SER A 80 -0.35 -7.23 17.90
CA SER A 80 -0.28 -7.39 16.45
C SER A 80 -0.14 -6.08 15.69
N VAL A 81 0.47 -6.18 14.51
CA VAL A 81 0.50 -5.17 13.46
C VAL A 81 -0.10 -5.78 12.20
N THR A 82 -1.14 -5.17 11.65
CA THR A 82 -1.81 -5.63 10.43
C THR A 82 -1.47 -4.69 9.28
N VAL A 83 -0.81 -5.21 8.24
CA VAL A 83 -0.56 -4.49 6.99
C VAL A 83 -1.72 -4.71 6.03
N ILE A 84 -2.31 -3.62 5.57
CA ILE A 84 -3.53 -3.60 4.77
C ILE A 84 -3.20 -3.18 3.34
N GLU A 85 -3.27 -4.12 2.41
CA GLU A 85 -2.87 -3.88 1.01
C GLU A 85 -3.72 -4.68 0.02
N LYS A 86 -3.60 -4.39 -1.29
CA LYS A 86 -4.27 -5.15 -2.36
C LYS A 86 -3.27 -5.87 -3.29
N PRO A 87 -2.38 -6.74 -2.78
CA PRO A 87 -1.31 -7.34 -3.60
C PRO A 87 -1.83 -8.21 -4.75
N ASN A 88 -3.04 -8.78 -4.64
CA ASN A 88 -3.65 -9.57 -5.71
C ASN A 88 -3.95 -8.76 -6.97
N VAL A 89 -4.22 -7.45 -6.82
CA VAL A 89 -4.56 -6.54 -7.93
C VAL A 89 -3.39 -5.59 -8.21
N ILE A 90 -2.85 -4.95 -7.18
CA ILE A 90 -1.81 -3.92 -7.29
C ILE A 90 -0.44 -4.52 -6.95
N ARG A 91 0.01 -5.45 -7.79
CA ARG A 91 1.09 -6.39 -7.48
C ARG A 91 2.42 -5.75 -7.12
N GLU A 92 2.83 -4.69 -7.82
CA GLU A 92 4.17 -4.14 -7.64
C GLU A 92 4.31 -3.32 -6.36
N THR A 93 3.44 -2.34 -6.13
CA THR A 93 3.52 -1.47 -4.96
C THR A 93 3.01 -2.14 -3.69
N SER A 94 1.81 -2.74 -3.73
CA SER A 94 1.31 -3.52 -2.59
C SER A 94 2.20 -4.73 -2.29
N GLY A 95 2.73 -5.40 -3.32
CA GLY A 95 3.66 -6.51 -3.12
C GLY A 95 4.99 -6.06 -2.52
N LEU A 96 5.50 -4.87 -2.88
CA LEU A 96 6.69 -4.31 -2.24
C LEU A 96 6.44 -4.03 -0.76
N MET A 97 5.32 -3.37 -0.41
CA MET A 97 4.93 -3.12 0.98
C MET A 97 4.91 -4.42 1.80
N ILE A 98 4.22 -5.46 1.31
CA ILE A 98 4.13 -6.76 1.99
C ILE A 98 5.51 -7.43 2.16
N ARG A 99 6.33 -7.46 1.11
CA ARG A 99 7.68 -8.06 1.19
C ARG A 99 8.55 -7.36 2.21
N GLU A 100 8.51 -6.04 2.27
CA GLU A 100 9.31 -5.27 3.22
C GLU A 100 8.74 -5.38 4.64
N ALA A 101 7.41 -5.41 4.80
CA ALA A 101 6.78 -5.63 6.10
C ALA A 101 7.18 -6.97 6.74
N ARG A 102 7.20 -8.06 5.96
CA ARG A 102 7.68 -9.38 6.41
C ARG A 102 9.11 -9.35 6.92
N LYS A 103 9.99 -8.56 6.30
CA LYS A 103 11.38 -8.40 6.75
C LYS A 103 11.44 -7.64 8.07
N ILE A 104 10.71 -6.53 8.18
CA ILE A 104 10.66 -5.73 9.41
C ILE A 104 10.11 -6.56 10.57
N ALA A 105 9.04 -7.34 10.35
CA ALA A 105 8.43 -8.16 11.40
C ALA A 105 9.40 -9.16 12.05
N GLN A 106 10.41 -9.67 11.31
CA GLN A 106 11.43 -10.57 11.87
C GLN A 106 12.27 -9.91 12.98
N GLU A 107 12.32 -8.58 13.02
CA GLU A 107 13.06 -7.81 14.03
C GLU A 107 12.26 -7.62 15.34
N TYR A 108 10.97 -7.99 15.36
CA TYR A 108 10.05 -7.78 16.49
C TYR A 108 9.39 -9.09 16.95
N PRO A 109 10.15 -10.06 17.50
CA PRO A 109 9.59 -11.30 18.00
C PRO A 109 8.56 -11.01 19.12
N GLY A 110 7.41 -11.69 19.05
CA GLY A 110 6.30 -11.53 20.00
C GLY A 110 5.22 -10.54 19.59
N ILE A 111 5.36 -9.86 18.43
CA ILE A 111 4.29 -9.07 17.80
C ILE A 111 3.91 -9.75 16.50
N GLU A 112 2.67 -10.17 16.36
CA GLU A 112 2.21 -10.86 15.15
C GLU A 112 2.09 -9.89 13.98
N LEU A 113 2.61 -10.28 12.81
CA LEU A 113 2.33 -9.62 11.55
C LEU A 113 1.11 -10.28 10.91
N TRP A 114 0.05 -9.50 10.68
CA TRP A 114 -1.07 -9.92 9.85
C TRP A 114 -1.04 -9.18 8.52
N GLU A 115 -1.47 -9.85 7.46
CA GLU A 115 -1.57 -9.28 6.11
C GLU A 115 -3.00 -9.43 5.66
N THR A 116 -3.70 -8.30 5.49
CA THR A 116 -5.12 -8.31 5.16
C THR A 116 -5.38 -7.54 3.88
N ASN A 117 -6.32 -8.05 3.09
CA ASN A 117 -6.79 -7.35 1.92
C ASN A 117 -7.67 -6.15 2.32
N VAL A 118 -7.49 -4.98 1.71
CA VAL A 118 -8.24 -3.76 2.07
C VAL A 118 -9.76 -3.94 2.04
N ASP A 119 -10.31 -4.72 1.10
CA ASP A 119 -11.75 -4.98 1.03
C ASP A 119 -12.23 -5.85 2.21
N ALA A 120 -11.50 -6.90 2.53
CA ALA A 120 -11.77 -7.73 3.71
C ALA A 120 -11.62 -6.92 5.01
N MET A 121 -10.61 -6.06 5.09
CA MET A 121 -10.35 -5.23 6.26
C MET A 121 -11.53 -4.29 6.56
N CYS A 122 -12.08 -3.64 5.53
CA CYS A 122 -13.27 -2.79 5.68
C CYS A 122 -14.46 -3.56 6.28
N MET A 123 -14.70 -4.80 5.84
CA MET A 123 -15.75 -5.65 6.41
C MET A 123 -15.42 -6.02 7.87
N TRP A 124 -14.17 -6.39 8.15
CA TRP A 124 -13.77 -6.85 9.48
C TRP A 124 -13.76 -5.74 10.52
N LEU A 125 -13.47 -4.49 10.14
CA LEU A 125 -13.60 -3.34 11.04
C LEU A 125 -15.05 -3.06 11.46
N VAL A 126 -16.04 -3.47 10.64
CA VAL A 126 -17.46 -3.37 11.02
C VAL A 126 -17.87 -4.57 11.87
N LYS A 127 -17.46 -5.77 11.49
CA LYS A 127 -17.89 -7.01 12.17
C LYS A 127 -17.18 -7.25 13.50
N ASN A 128 -15.85 -7.20 13.48
CA ASN A 128 -14.99 -7.60 14.58
C ASN A 128 -13.79 -6.64 14.74
N PRO A 129 -14.00 -5.32 14.93
CA PRO A 129 -12.90 -4.36 15.07
C PRO A 129 -11.96 -4.69 16.23
N GLN A 130 -12.47 -5.34 17.27
CA GLN A 130 -11.77 -5.70 18.51
C GLN A 130 -10.60 -6.67 18.28
N ASN A 131 -10.61 -7.39 17.15
CA ASN A 131 -9.55 -8.33 16.82
C ASN A 131 -8.27 -7.64 16.33
N TYR A 132 -8.32 -6.34 16.05
CA TYR A 132 -7.22 -5.60 15.45
C TYR A 132 -6.66 -4.55 16.41
N SER A 133 -5.34 -4.36 16.38
CA SER A 133 -4.65 -3.44 17.29
C SER A 133 -3.96 -2.31 16.55
N VAL A 134 -2.86 -2.60 15.83
CA VAL A 134 -2.15 -1.60 15.02
C VAL A 134 -2.36 -1.92 13.55
N LEU A 135 -2.77 -0.93 12.77
CA LEU A 135 -3.05 -1.03 11.34
C LEU A 135 -2.04 -0.19 10.57
N VAL A 136 -1.56 -0.71 9.45
CA VAL A 136 -0.64 -0.03 8.51
C VAL A 136 -1.23 -0.07 7.11
#